data_AF-A0A8S8YDJ9-F1
#
_entry.id   AF-A0A8S8YDJ9-F1
#
_cell.length_a   1.000
_cell.length_b   1.000
_cell.length_c   1.000
_cell.angle_alpha   90.00
_cell.angle_beta   90.00
_cell.angle_gamma   90.00
#
_symmetry.space_group_name_H-M   'P 1'
#
loop_
_entity.id
_entity.type
_entity.pdbx_description
1 polymer ?
#
loop_
_entity_poly.entity_id
_entity_poly.type
_entity_poly.pdbx_seq_one_letter_code
_entity_poly.pdbx_strand_id
1 'polypeptide(L)'
;MTFCVTFYGALDENGNRAPVEARCHLMTTKQYQRYEQAYSNAHSSYGWWDDIDDLLADRAPELRRYDPMGWTTYRDVHAYEAVNEVSFSLSLDKAEVSRSLFSGEEWEDFYLVIDAWDNGHGGDATTPNSALYADVAAVATPRSFVMPPASVALVLIVLLGGMVAVPAVIQHRYSNAGLSEVES
;
A
#
# COMPACT_ATOMS: atom_id res chain seq x y z
N MET A 1 -12.86 2.62 -6.22
CA MET A 1 -13.12 1.23 -6.65
C MET A 1 -13.18 0.37 -5.41
N THR A 2 -14.14 -0.53 -5.31
CA THR A 2 -14.28 -1.46 -4.19
C THR A 2 -14.13 -2.88 -4.72
N PHE A 3 -13.31 -3.67 -4.04
CA PHE A 3 -13.09 -5.08 -4.31
C PHE A 3 -13.72 -5.89 -3.19
N CYS A 4 -14.47 -6.92 -3.57
CA CYS A 4 -14.94 -7.95 -2.67
C CYS A 4 -14.41 -9.28 -3.18
N VAL A 5 -13.58 -9.94 -2.37
CA VAL A 5 -12.97 -11.22 -2.67
C VAL A 5 -13.48 -12.22 -1.64
N THR A 6 -14.04 -13.33 -2.13
CA THR A 6 -14.54 -14.41 -1.28
C THR A 6 -13.89 -15.73 -1.67
N PHE A 7 -13.42 -16.46 -0.67
CA PHE A 7 -12.66 -17.69 -0.86
C PHE A 7 -13.50 -18.92 -0.52
N TYR A 8 -13.36 -19.96 -1.34
CA TYR A 8 -14.06 -21.23 -1.14
C TYR A 8 -13.16 -22.39 -1.55
N GLY A 9 -13.20 -23.47 -0.77
CA GLY A 9 -12.53 -24.72 -1.13
C GLY A 9 -13.31 -25.54 -2.15
N ALA A 10 -12.68 -26.63 -2.60
CA ALA A 10 -13.33 -27.66 -3.38
C ALA A 10 -14.59 -28.21 -2.67
N LEU A 11 -15.54 -28.70 -3.47
CA LEU A 11 -16.75 -29.33 -2.95
C LEU A 11 -16.39 -30.64 -2.26
N ASP A 12 -16.95 -30.85 -1.06
CA ASP A 12 -16.89 -32.15 -0.38
C ASP A 12 -17.77 -33.19 -1.08
N GLU A 13 -17.69 -34.46 -0.66
CA GLU A 13 -18.50 -35.56 -1.20
C GLU A 13 -20.03 -35.33 -1.03
N ASN A 14 -20.42 -34.39 -0.17
CA ASN A 14 -21.79 -34.01 0.14
C ASN A 14 -22.24 -32.73 -0.59
N GLY A 15 -21.39 -32.13 -1.43
CA GLY A 15 -21.68 -30.91 -2.19
C GLY A 15 -21.59 -29.61 -1.39
N ASN A 16 -21.03 -29.62 -0.18
CA ASN A 16 -20.75 -28.41 0.59
C ASN A 16 -19.35 -27.87 0.27
N ARG A 17 -19.21 -26.54 0.34
CA ARG A 17 -17.92 -25.87 0.18
C ARG A 17 -17.22 -25.81 1.53
N ALA A 18 -16.00 -26.35 1.61
CA ALA A 18 -15.17 -26.17 2.80
C ALA A 18 -14.71 -24.70 2.91
N PRO A 19 -14.71 -24.09 4.10
CA PRO A 19 -14.04 -22.81 4.30
C PRO A 19 -12.55 -22.99 4.09
N VAL A 20 -11.94 -22.12 3.29
CA VAL A 20 -10.50 -22.12 3.02
C VAL A 20 -9.97 -20.72 3.25
N GLU A 21 -8.91 -20.65 4.05
CA GLU A 21 -8.18 -19.43 4.30
C GLU A 21 -7.16 -19.23 3.17
N ALA A 22 -7.18 -18.04 2.56
CA ALA A 22 -6.27 -17.67 1.49
C ALA A 22 -5.74 -16.25 1.71
N ARG A 23 -4.83 -15.83 0.84
CA ARG A 23 -4.19 -14.52 0.92
C ARG A 23 -4.54 -13.67 -0.28
N CYS A 24 -4.70 -12.37 -0.04
CA CYS A 24 -5.01 -11.40 -1.08
C CYS A 24 -4.07 -10.21 -0.96
N HIS A 25 -3.36 -9.94 -2.06
CA HIS A 25 -2.38 -8.87 -2.15
C HIS A 25 -2.71 -7.97 -3.33
N LEU A 26 -2.81 -6.67 -3.08
CA LEU A 26 -2.80 -5.67 -4.15
C LEU A 26 -1.35 -5.24 -4.39
N MET A 27 -0.89 -5.22 -5.63
CA MET A 27 0.50 -4.89 -5.99
C MET A 27 0.55 -3.97 -7.21
N THR A 28 1.59 -3.15 -7.33
CA THR A 28 1.91 -2.47 -8.60
C THR A 28 2.76 -3.35 -9.51
N THR A 29 2.94 -2.98 -10.77
CA THR A 29 3.78 -3.73 -11.74
C THR A 29 5.16 -4.08 -11.19
N LYS A 30 5.89 -3.13 -10.59
CA LYS A 30 7.24 -3.40 -10.06
C LYS A 30 7.21 -4.32 -8.84
N GLN A 31 6.19 -4.20 -8.01
CA GLN A 31 5.99 -5.08 -6.85
C GLN A 31 5.64 -6.50 -7.29
N TYR A 32 4.79 -6.63 -8.30
CA TYR A 32 4.42 -7.91 -8.89
C TYR A 32 5.62 -8.62 -9.52
N GLN A 33 6.50 -7.89 -10.23
CA GLN A 33 7.74 -8.47 -10.77
C GLN A 33 8.66 -9.03 -9.68
N ARG A 34 8.74 -8.36 -8.52
CA ARG A 34 9.48 -8.87 -7.36
C ARG A 34 8.82 -10.10 -6.75
N TYR A 35 7.49 -10.10 -6.67
CA TYR A 35 6.72 -11.24 -6.22
C TYR A 35 6.93 -12.45 -7.14
N GLU A 36 6.85 -12.26 -8.45
CA GLU A 36 7.11 -13.33 -9.44
C GLU A 36 8.52 -13.89 -9.30
N GLN A 37 9.51 -13.01 -9.10
CA GLN A 37 10.87 -13.44 -8.82
C GLN A 37 10.93 -14.28 -7.55
N ALA A 38 10.38 -13.80 -6.43
CA ALA A 38 10.34 -14.54 -5.16
C ALA A 38 9.61 -15.89 -5.29
N TYR A 39 8.48 -15.94 -6.00
CA TYR A 39 7.71 -17.15 -6.25
C TYR A 39 8.50 -18.18 -7.07
N SER A 40 9.08 -17.74 -8.19
CA SER A 40 9.92 -18.58 -9.06
C SER A 40 11.08 -19.18 -8.27
N ASN A 41 11.66 -18.37 -7.41
CA ASN A 41 12.80 -18.71 -6.59
C ASN A 41 12.49 -19.71 -5.47
N ALA A 42 11.38 -19.52 -4.74
CA ALA A 42 10.90 -20.47 -3.74
C ALA A 42 10.53 -21.84 -4.36
N HIS A 43 10.10 -21.85 -5.61
CA HIS A 43 9.80 -23.07 -6.36
C HIS A 43 10.98 -23.56 -7.23
N SER A 44 12.13 -22.88 -7.15
CA SER A 44 13.34 -23.29 -7.86
C SER A 44 14.19 -24.19 -6.98
N SER A 45 14.87 -25.17 -7.59
CA SER A 45 15.78 -26.08 -6.87
C SER A 45 17.06 -25.40 -6.33
N TYR A 46 17.17 -24.07 -6.40
CA TYR A 46 18.34 -23.31 -5.96
C TYR A 46 18.16 -22.90 -4.49
N GLY A 47 18.66 -23.74 -3.58
CA GLY A 47 18.48 -23.64 -2.12
C GLY A 47 19.18 -22.49 -1.39
N TRP A 48 19.44 -21.36 -2.04
CA TRP A 48 19.89 -20.14 -1.35
C TRP A 48 18.73 -19.26 -0.88
N TRP A 49 17.50 -19.56 -1.34
CA TRP A 49 16.29 -18.87 -0.91
C TRP A 49 15.85 -19.28 0.49
N ASP A 50 15.93 -20.57 0.82
CA ASP A 50 15.61 -21.09 2.14
C ASP A 50 16.46 -20.39 3.23
N ASP A 51 17.76 -20.23 2.97
CA ASP A 51 18.69 -19.54 3.88
C ASP A 51 18.34 -18.04 4.07
N ILE A 52 17.75 -17.39 3.07
CA ILE A 52 17.34 -15.99 3.14
C ILE A 52 15.97 -15.85 3.81
N ASP A 53 15.05 -16.78 3.55
CA ASP A 53 13.71 -16.77 4.13
C ASP A 53 13.77 -16.90 5.67
N ASP A 54 14.61 -17.80 6.17
CA ASP A 54 14.89 -17.93 7.61
C ASP A 54 15.47 -16.65 8.23
N LEU A 55 16.32 -15.92 7.48
CA LEU A 55 16.86 -14.62 7.93
C LEU A 55 15.82 -13.49 7.89
N LEU A 56 14.79 -13.61 7.05
CA LEU A 56 13.70 -12.65 6.92
C LEU A 56 12.58 -12.91 7.93
N ALA A 57 12.39 -14.17 8.36
CA ALA A 57 11.38 -14.59 9.33
C ALA A 57 11.59 -13.98 10.73
N ASP A 58 12.84 -13.86 11.21
CA ASP A 58 13.18 -13.32 12.54
C ASP A 58 13.40 -11.79 12.56
N ARG A 59 12.88 -11.08 11.57
CA ARG A 59 13.12 -9.65 11.42
C ARG A 59 12.19 -8.83 12.33
N ALA A 60 12.75 -7.82 12.99
CA ALA A 60 11.98 -6.85 13.77
C ALA A 60 10.82 -6.24 12.92
N PRO A 61 9.62 -6.03 13.50
CA PRO A 61 8.44 -5.59 12.76
C PRO A 61 8.66 -4.31 11.95
N GLU A 62 9.48 -3.37 12.45
CA GLU A 62 9.81 -2.13 11.74
C GLU A 62 10.62 -2.31 10.44
N LEU A 63 11.36 -3.41 10.30
CA LEU A 63 12.25 -3.68 9.16
C LEU A 63 11.58 -4.58 8.11
N ARG A 64 10.41 -5.14 8.40
CA ARG A 64 9.64 -5.98 7.48
C ARG A 64 9.29 -5.26 6.17
N ARG A 65 9.09 -3.94 6.23
CA ARG A 65 8.88 -3.08 5.06
C ARG A 65 10.11 -2.89 4.16
N TYR A 66 11.31 -3.15 4.68
CA TYR A 66 12.57 -2.96 3.97
C TYR A 66 13.13 -4.31 3.54
N ASP A 67 12.39 -5.06 2.76
CA ASP A 67 12.93 -6.28 2.20
C ASP A 67 13.77 -5.97 0.95
N PRO A 68 15.12 -6.10 1.02
CA PRO A 68 15.97 -5.88 -0.14
C PRO A 68 15.75 -6.94 -1.23
N MET A 69 15.16 -8.09 -0.90
CA MET A 69 15.05 -9.26 -1.77
C MET A 69 13.64 -9.85 -1.86
N GLY A 70 12.78 -9.54 -0.91
CA GLY A 70 11.37 -9.88 -0.95
C GLY A 70 10.49 -8.84 -1.62
N TRP A 71 9.23 -9.21 -1.72
CA TRP A 71 8.18 -8.42 -2.33
C TRP A 71 7.40 -7.68 -1.25
N THR A 72 6.75 -6.60 -1.65
CA THR A 72 5.89 -5.81 -0.75
C THR A 72 4.59 -5.51 -1.47
N THR A 73 3.49 -5.45 -0.74
CA THR A 73 2.19 -5.06 -1.32
C THR A 73 2.11 -3.56 -1.57
N TYR A 74 1.13 -3.16 -2.37
CA TYR A 74 0.77 -1.77 -2.59
C TYR A 74 0.32 -1.15 -1.27
N ARG A 75 1.26 -0.53 -0.56
CA ARG A 75 1.15 -0.21 0.87
C ARG A 75 0.96 -1.51 1.69
N ASP A 76 1.60 -1.56 2.85
CA ASP A 76 1.56 -2.71 3.76
C ASP A 76 0.12 -3.08 4.23
N VAL A 77 -0.83 -2.15 4.03
CA VAL A 77 -2.24 -2.28 4.40
C VAL A 77 -3.03 -3.24 3.49
N HIS A 78 -2.52 -3.56 2.29
CA HIS A 78 -3.21 -4.46 1.35
C HIS A 78 -2.58 -5.86 1.30
N ALA A 79 -1.96 -6.29 2.40
CA ALA A 79 -1.65 -7.69 2.65
C ALA A 79 -2.72 -8.25 3.58
N TYR A 80 -3.63 -9.06 3.02
CA TYR A 80 -4.64 -9.76 3.81
C TYR A 80 -4.24 -11.22 3.91
N GLU A 81 -3.85 -11.63 5.12
CA GLU A 81 -3.36 -12.98 5.43
C GLU A 81 -4.41 -13.76 6.22
N ALA A 82 -4.53 -15.06 5.95
CA ALA A 82 -5.43 -15.99 6.65
C ALA A 82 -6.91 -15.53 6.73
N VAL A 83 -7.49 -15.17 5.58
CA VAL A 83 -8.85 -14.60 5.48
C VAL A 83 -9.75 -15.45 4.58
N ASN A 84 -11.03 -15.56 4.96
CA ASN A 84 -12.07 -16.24 4.16
C ASN A 84 -12.81 -15.25 3.23
N GLU A 85 -12.87 -13.98 3.61
CA GLU A 85 -13.51 -12.91 2.86
C GLU A 85 -12.74 -11.61 3.10
N VAL A 86 -12.52 -10.84 2.03
CA VAL A 86 -11.89 -9.53 2.08
C VAL A 86 -12.73 -8.54 1.30
N SER A 87 -13.09 -7.43 1.94
CA SER A 87 -13.64 -6.26 1.26
C SER A 87 -12.75 -5.06 1.53
N PHE A 88 -12.21 -4.47 0.46
CA PHE A 88 -11.40 -3.26 0.55
C PHE A 88 -11.76 -2.27 -0.55
N SER A 89 -11.63 -0.99 -0.24
CA SER A 89 -11.89 0.09 -1.19
C SER A 89 -10.63 0.88 -1.48
N LEU A 90 -10.27 0.96 -2.76
CA LEU A 90 -9.15 1.73 -3.24
C LEU A 90 -9.62 3.11 -3.74
N SER A 91 -8.93 4.14 -3.25
CA SER A 91 -8.98 5.52 -3.72
C SER A 91 -7.74 5.79 -4.57
N LEU A 92 -7.89 5.97 -5.87
CA LEU A 92 -6.78 6.46 -6.71
C LEU A 92 -7.09 7.90 -7.11
N ASP A 93 -6.37 8.84 -6.50
CA ASP A 93 -6.48 10.27 -6.82
C ASP A 93 -5.67 10.63 -8.08
N LYS A 94 -4.67 9.80 -8.42
CA LYS A 94 -3.87 9.87 -9.64
C LYS A 94 -3.56 8.43 -10.08
N ALA A 95 -3.36 8.23 -11.38
CA ALA A 95 -2.74 6.99 -11.85
C ALA A 95 -1.34 6.87 -11.23
N GLU A 96 -1.04 5.70 -10.68
CA GLU A 96 0.21 5.43 -9.99
C GLU A 96 1.35 5.39 -11.02
N VAL A 97 2.46 6.03 -10.67
CA VAL A 97 3.63 6.13 -11.53
C VAL A 97 4.84 5.79 -10.68
N SER A 98 5.60 4.78 -11.10
CA SER A 98 6.88 4.51 -10.48
C SER A 98 7.91 5.51 -10.96
N ARG A 99 8.61 6.10 -9.99
CA ARG A 99 9.74 6.99 -10.23
C ARG A 99 10.97 6.31 -9.71
N SER A 100 11.81 5.85 -10.63
CA SER A 100 13.15 5.41 -10.27
C SER A 100 14.11 6.61 -10.33
N LEU A 101 15.19 6.57 -9.56
CA LEU A 101 16.25 7.59 -9.64
C LEU A 101 16.98 7.54 -11.00
N PHE A 102 16.87 6.41 -11.72
CA PHE A 102 17.61 6.12 -12.95
C PHE A 102 16.73 5.76 -14.15
N SER A 103 15.48 5.35 -13.91
CA SER A 103 14.45 5.22 -14.95
C SER A 103 13.40 6.29 -14.69
N GLY A 104 12.90 6.94 -15.75
CA GLY A 104 11.94 8.03 -15.65
C GLY A 104 10.60 7.62 -15.05
N GLU A 105 9.55 8.38 -15.37
CA GLU A 105 8.19 8.06 -14.98
C GLU A 105 7.65 6.90 -15.82
N GLU A 106 7.46 5.74 -15.20
CA GLU A 106 6.80 4.57 -15.80
C GLU A 106 5.39 4.40 -15.23
N TRP A 107 4.40 4.24 -16.10
CA TRP A 107 3.04 3.91 -15.70
C TRP A 107 3.01 2.53 -15.04
N GLU A 108 2.36 2.44 -13.89
CA GLU A 108 2.17 1.17 -13.19
C GLU A 108 0.70 0.73 -13.25
N ASP A 109 0.53 -0.55 -13.56
CA ASP A 109 -0.75 -1.24 -13.46
C ASP A 109 -0.90 -1.88 -12.07
N PHE A 110 -2.14 -2.05 -11.64
CA PHE A 110 -2.49 -2.74 -10.41
C PHE A 110 -2.77 -4.22 -10.68
N TYR A 111 -2.11 -5.08 -9.92
CA TYR A 111 -2.29 -6.53 -9.94
C TYR A 111 -2.93 -6.96 -8.63
N LEU A 112 -4.02 -7.72 -8.71
CA LEU A 112 -4.60 -8.42 -7.58
C LEU A 112 -4.06 -9.85 -7.59
N VAL A 113 -3.21 -10.17 -6.63
CA VAL A 113 -2.62 -11.50 -6.46
C VAL A 113 -3.40 -12.22 -5.38
N ILE A 114 -3.91 -13.40 -5.72
CA ILE A 114 -4.55 -14.32 -4.79
C ILE A 114 -3.66 -15.55 -4.76
N ASP A 115 -3.19 -15.90 -3.57
CA ASP A 115 -2.31 -17.04 -3.39
C ASP A 115 -2.66 -17.81 -2.12
N ALA A 116 -2.13 -19.03 -2.05
CA ALA A 116 -2.37 -19.98 -0.96
C ALA A 116 -1.13 -20.81 -0.63
N TRP A 117 0.06 -20.36 -1.06
CA TRP A 117 1.33 -21.03 -0.77
C TRP A 117 1.99 -20.37 0.44
N ASP A 118 2.70 -21.15 1.25
CA ASP A 118 3.47 -20.63 2.38
C ASP A 118 4.61 -19.74 1.87
N ASN A 119 4.45 -18.43 2.06
CA ASN A 119 5.44 -17.43 1.72
C ASN A 119 6.03 -16.94 3.04
N GLY A 120 7.33 -16.63 3.12
CA GLY A 120 8.02 -16.29 4.38
C GLY A 120 7.49 -15.08 5.17
N HIS A 121 6.34 -14.53 4.79
CA HIS A 121 5.51 -13.73 5.66
C HIS A 121 4.90 -14.61 6.78
N GLY A 122 5.59 -14.69 7.92
CA GLY A 122 5.04 -15.33 9.12
C GLY A 122 3.69 -14.76 9.59
N GLY A 123 2.78 -15.66 9.97
CA GLY A 123 1.34 -15.39 10.20
C GLY A 123 0.42 -16.16 9.23
N ASP A 124 0.99 -17.12 8.52
CA ASP A 124 0.48 -17.68 7.30
C ASP A 124 -0.58 -18.80 7.57
N ALA A 125 -1.63 -18.85 6.74
CA ALA A 125 -2.55 -19.99 6.75
C ALA A 125 -1.90 -21.17 6.02
N THR A 126 -1.94 -22.36 6.62
CA THR A 126 -1.36 -23.58 6.05
C THR A 126 -1.87 -23.81 4.62
N THR A 127 -0.95 -24.15 3.71
CA THR A 127 -1.26 -24.41 2.30
C THR A 127 -2.45 -25.38 2.18
N PRO A 128 -3.58 -24.98 1.56
CA PRO A 128 -4.71 -25.85 1.36
C PRO A 128 -4.32 -27.03 0.47
N ASN A 129 -4.52 -28.26 0.95
CA ASN A 129 -4.20 -29.47 0.19
C ASN A 129 -5.23 -29.78 -0.93
N SER A 130 -5.98 -28.75 -1.36
CA SER A 130 -7.12 -28.83 -2.28
C SER A 130 -7.21 -27.58 -3.15
N ALA A 131 -7.91 -27.67 -4.29
CA ALA A 131 -8.13 -26.52 -5.16
C ALA A 131 -8.84 -25.37 -4.43
N LEU A 132 -8.25 -24.17 -4.51
CA LEU A 132 -8.83 -22.91 -4.04
C LEU A 132 -9.62 -22.25 -5.18
N TYR A 133 -10.83 -21.81 -4.87
CA TYR A 133 -11.65 -20.98 -5.75
C TYR A 133 -11.84 -19.60 -5.10
N ALA A 134 -11.70 -18.55 -5.89
CA ALA A 134 -11.94 -17.18 -5.46
C ALA A 134 -12.95 -16.50 -6.38
N ASP A 135 -13.98 -15.89 -5.80
CA ASP A 135 -14.90 -15.01 -6.52
C ASP A 135 -14.52 -13.55 -6.24
N VAL A 136 -14.29 -12.79 -7.31
CA VAL A 136 -13.77 -11.42 -7.27
C VAL A 136 -14.79 -10.48 -7.91
N ALA A 137 -15.46 -9.68 -7.09
CA ALA A 137 -16.36 -8.63 -7.53
C ALA A 137 -15.66 -7.27 -7.43
N ALA A 138 -15.59 -6.56 -8.55
CA ALA A 138 -14.99 -5.24 -8.65
C ALA A 138 -16.04 -4.19 -9.02
N VAL A 139 -16.26 -3.22 -8.14
CA VAL A 139 -17.23 -2.15 -8.35
C VAL A 139 -16.51 -0.81 -8.44
N ALA A 140 -16.57 -0.20 -9.63
CA ALA A 140 -16.02 1.14 -9.86
C ALA A 140 -17.03 2.21 -9.45
N THR A 141 -16.72 2.94 -8.39
CA THR A 141 -17.47 4.13 -7.97
C THR A 141 -16.79 5.39 -8.52
N PRO A 142 -17.47 6.21 -9.33
CA PRO A 142 -16.91 7.47 -9.80
C PRO A 142 -16.77 8.43 -8.62
N ARG A 143 -15.65 9.15 -8.57
CA ARG A 143 -15.43 10.21 -7.58
C ARG A 143 -15.40 11.56 -8.27
N SER A 144 -16.12 12.52 -7.71
CA SER A 144 -16.29 13.86 -8.28
C SER A 144 -15.36 14.91 -7.67
N PHE A 145 -14.63 14.58 -6.60
CA PHE A 145 -13.77 15.54 -5.91
C PHE A 145 -12.41 14.92 -5.59
N VAL A 146 -11.39 15.38 -6.32
CA VAL A 146 -9.99 15.07 -6.06
C VAL A 146 -9.32 16.37 -5.64
N MET A 147 -8.70 16.37 -4.46
CA MET A 147 -8.01 17.55 -3.98
C MET A 147 -6.68 17.68 -4.75
N PRO A 148 -6.32 18.88 -5.28
CA PRO A 148 -5.05 19.05 -5.95
C PRO A 148 -3.89 18.68 -5.01
N PRO A 149 -2.83 17.99 -5.49
CA PRO A 149 -1.70 17.59 -4.64
C PRO A 149 -1.03 18.77 -3.92
N ALA A 150 -1.11 19.95 -4.51
CA ALA A 150 -0.55 21.18 -3.96
C ALA A 150 -1.38 21.78 -2.80
N SER A 151 -2.59 21.29 -2.54
CA SER A 151 -3.49 21.86 -1.52
C SER A 151 -2.86 21.90 -0.13
N VAL A 152 -2.25 20.80 0.31
CA VAL A 152 -1.58 20.70 1.61
C VAL A 152 -0.38 21.66 1.68
N ALA A 153 0.45 21.69 0.64
CA ALA A 153 1.61 22.58 0.56
C ALA A 153 1.19 24.06 0.59
N LEU A 154 0.12 24.42 -0.13
CA LEU A 154 -0.43 25.78 -0.14
C LEU A 154 -0.99 26.18 1.24
N VAL A 155 -1.73 25.30 1.90
CA VAL A 155 -2.23 25.54 3.26
C VAL A 155 -1.06 25.75 4.22
N LEU A 156 -0.02 24.92 4.13
CA LEU A 156 1.17 25.06 4.95
C LEU A 156 1.90 26.39 4.70
N ILE A 157 2.08 26.78 3.44
CA ILE A 157 2.71 28.06 3.06
C ILE A 157 1.91 29.24 3.62
N VAL A 158 0.58 29.21 3.51
CA VAL A 158 -0.28 30.28 4.05
C VAL A 158 -0.19 30.33 5.57
N LEU A 159 -0.16 29.18 6.24
CA LEU A 159 -0.12 29.11 7.70
C LEU A 159 1.24 29.59 8.25
N LEU A 160 2.33 29.13 7.66
CA LEU A 160 3.70 29.56 8.00
C LEU A 160 3.93 31.04 7.63
N GLY A 161 3.50 31.45 6.44
CA GLY A 161 3.55 32.84 6.01
C GLY A 161 2.74 33.75 6.92
N GLY A 162 1.57 33.30 7.37
CA GLY A 162 0.73 34.00 8.35
C GLY A 162 1.42 34.17 9.70
N MET A 163 2.10 33.13 10.21
CA MET A 163 2.86 33.23 11.46
C MET A 163 3.97 34.30 11.42
N VAL A 164 4.55 34.56 10.25
CA VAL A 164 5.58 35.60 10.07
C VAL A 164 4.98 36.96 9.78
N ALA A 165 3.98 37.02 8.89
CA ALA A 165 3.38 38.25 8.42
C ALA A 165 2.56 38.95 9.51
N VAL A 166 1.82 38.20 10.34
CA VAL A 166 0.94 38.78 11.37
C VAL A 166 1.73 39.60 12.41
N PRO A 167 2.79 39.08 13.05
CA PRO A 167 3.63 39.87 13.95
C PRO A 167 4.30 41.06 13.25
N ALA A 168 4.78 40.89 12.01
CA ALA A 168 5.46 41.96 11.27
C ALA A 168 4.51 43.14 10.96
N VAL A 169 3.27 42.85 10.55
CA VAL A 169 2.25 43.89 10.32
C VAL A 169 1.90 44.60 11.62
N ILE A 170 1.74 43.85 12.72
CA ILE A 170 1.45 44.43 14.03
C ILE A 170 2.61 45.33 14.48
N GLN A 171 3.85 44.85 14.42
CA GLN A 171 5.08 45.59 14.76
C GLN A 171 5.19 46.89 13.95
N HIS A 172 4.95 46.83 12.64
CA HIS A 172 5.02 47.99 11.76
C HIS A 172 3.96 49.05 12.10
N ARG A 173 2.73 48.63 12.44
CA ARG A 173 1.69 49.57 12.88
C ARG A 173 2.03 50.22 14.22
N TYR A 174 2.56 49.47 15.18
CA TYR A 174 3.01 50.02 16.46
C TYR A 174 4.17 51.02 16.29
N SER A 175 5.15 50.71 15.45
CA SER A 175 6.28 51.61 15.18
C SER A 175 5.86 52.93 14.53
N ASN A 176 4.90 52.91 13.60
CA ASN A 176 4.43 54.11 12.93
C ASN A 176 3.52 54.98 13.82
N ALA A 177 2.75 54.37 14.73
CA ALA A 177 1.94 55.12 15.70
C ALA A 177 2.81 55.92 16.69
N GLY A 178 3.99 55.41 17.05
CA GLY A 178 4.93 56.13 17.89
C GLY A 178 5.61 57.33 17.21
N LEU A 179 5.67 57.37 15.87
CA LEU A 179 6.25 58.48 15.13
C LEU A 179 5.30 59.69 15.02
N SER A 180 3.98 59.46 14.99
CA SER A 180 3.00 60.55 14.92
C SER A 180 2.86 61.37 16.21
N GLU A 181 3.31 60.83 17.36
CA GLU A 181 3.21 61.50 18.66
C GLU A 181 4.43 62.41 18.95
N VAL A 182 5.54 62.24 18.21
CA VAL A 182 6.77 63.03 18.37
C VAL A 182 6.75 64.32 17.52
N GLU A 183 5.87 64.41 16.52
CA GLU A 183 5.71 65.57 15.62
C GLU A 183 4.63 66.58 16.06
N SER A 184 3.97 66.39 17.22
CA SER A 184 3.01 67.35 17.81
C SER A 184 3.58 68.09 19.01
#